data_AF-A0A525W1W6-F1
#
_entry.id   AF-A0A525W1W6-F1
#
_cell.length_a   1.000
_cell.length_b   1.000
_cell.length_c   1.000
_cell.angle_alpha   90.00
_cell.angle_beta   90.00
_cell.angle_gamma   90.00
#
_symmetry.space_group_name_H-M   'P 1'
#
loop_
_entity.id
_entity.type
_entity.pdbx_description
1 polymer ?
#
loop_
_entity_poly.entity_id
_entity_poly.type
_entity_poly.pdbx_seq_one_letter_code
_entity_poly.pdbx_strand_id
1 'polypeptide(L)'
;MLLHGLSAFWATGASINSTHTLALLAEIYIRHNRIDEGLGAIEDAQKFASTRGELFWQAELFRLKGELLLRQSDPAVQAAEESFCKALKIAQDQHATMLELRAATSLARLWKPLNKVDEAIRILNAVCVKFKEGVDNRELIEAKTVLQELRV
;
A
#
# COMPACT_ATOMS: atom_id res chain seq x y z
N MET A 1 -5.86 23.34 -11.86
CA MET A 1 -6.32 24.21 -10.75
C MET A 1 -6.59 23.47 -9.44
N LEU A 2 -6.87 22.16 -9.43
CA LEU A 2 -7.08 21.38 -8.19
C LEU A 2 -5.83 21.23 -7.29
N LEU A 3 -4.62 21.30 -7.86
CA LEU A 3 -3.37 21.06 -7.13
C LEU A 3 -2.87 22.27 -6.32
N HIS A 4 -3.14 23.50 -6.75
CA HIS A 4 -2.82 24.70 -5.97
C HIS A 4 -3.72 24.83 -4.74
N GLY A 5 -4.98 24.40 -4.84
CA GLY A 5 -5.90 24.38 -3.72
C GLY A 5 -5.45 23.48 -2.58
N LEU A 6 -4.72 22.39 -2.87
CA LEU A 6 -4.32 21.40 -1.86
C LEU A 6 -3.23 21.95 -0.94
N SER A 7 -2.17 22.58 -1.47
CA SER A 7 -1.07 23.18 -0.68
C SER A 7 -1.54 24.26 0.32
N ALA A 8 -2.52 25.08 -0.06
CA ALA A 8 -3.16 26.06 0.82
C ALA A 8 -4.16 25.41 1.81
N PHE A 9 -4.67 24.21 1.51
CA PHE A 9 -5.60 23.45 2.36
C PHE A 9 -4.93 22.67 3.49
N TRP A 10 -3.65 22.28 3.34
CA TRP A 10 -2.88 21.65 4.44
C TRP A 10 -2.64 22.61 5.62
N ALA A 11 -2.81 23.92 5.42
CA ALA A 11 -2.63 24.94 6.45
C ALA A 11 -3.85 25.11 7.39
N THR A 12 -5.04 24.60 7.04
CA THR A 12 -6.28 24.89 7.78
C THR A 12 -6.68 23.80 8.78
N GLY A 13 -5.98 22.66 8.81
CA GLY A 13 -6.15 21.63 9.84
C GLY A 13 -7.53 20.96 9.91
N ALA A 14 -8.45 21.27 9.00
CA ALA A 14 -9.82 20.80 9.06
C ALA A 14 -10.03 19.57 8.14
N SER A 15 -10.23 18.42 8.76
CA SER A 15 -11.12 17.34 8.30
C SER A 15 -10.79 16.56 7.01
N ILE A 16 -9.60 16.70 6.42
CA ILE A 16 -9.18 15.95 5.21
C ILE A 16 -8.02 14.97 5.48
N ASN A 17 -7.45 14.98 6.69
CA ASN A 17 -6.41 14.04 7.13
C ASN A 17 -6.94 12.63 7.46
N SER A 18 -8.01 12.20 6.81
CA SER A 18 -8.41 10.80 6.90
C SER A 18 -7.47 10.00 5.99
N THR A 19 -6.97 8.86 6.44
CA THR A 19 -6.05 8.12 5.58
C THR A 19 -6.74 7.45 4.39
N HIS A 20 -8.07 7.44 4.37
CA HIS A 20 -8.86 7.20 3.16
C HIS A 20 -8.52 8.21 2.05
N THR A 21 -8.37 9.49 2.41
CA THR A 21 -7.94 10.56 1.49
C THR A 21 -6.51 10.34 1.00
N LEU A 22 -5.62 9.80 1.84
CA LEU A 22 -4.23 9.51 1.49
C LEU A 22 -4.11 8.29 0.55
N ALA A 23 -4.96 7.28 0.70
CA ALA A 23 -5.05 6.16 -0.24
C ALA A 23 -5.56 6.61 -1.62
N LEU A 24 -6.61 7.46 -1.65
CA LEU A 24 -7.10 8.08 -2.87
C LEU A 24 -6.03 8.97 -3.54
N LEU A 25 -5.25 9.69 -2.75
CA LEU A 25 -4.20 10.59 -3.25
C LEU A 25 -3.06 9.82 -3.93
N ALA A 26 -2.61 8.71 -3.34
CA ALA A 26 -1.57 7.89 -3.96
C ALA A 26 -2.05 7.16 -5.22
N GLU A 27 -3.30 6.71 -5.26
CA GLU A 27 -3.90 6.18 -6.50
C GLU A 27 -3.99 7.25 -7.60
N ILE A 28 -4.21 8.52 -7.25
CA ILE A 28 -4.18 9.65 -8.20
C ILE A 28 -2.76 9.88 -8.73
N TYR A 29 -1.74 9.90 -7.87
CA TYR A 29 -0.35 10.08 -8.30
C TYR A 29 0.14 8.93 -9.18
N ILE A 30 -0.18 7.69 -8.82
CA ILE A 30 0.09 6.49 -9.62
C ILE A 30 -0.55 6.61 -11.01
N ARG A 31 -1.84 6.98 -11.08
CA ARG A 31 -2.58 7.09 -12.35
C ARG A 31 -2.11 8.23 -13.26
N HIS A 32 -1.36 9.20 -12.74
CA HIS A 32 -0.89 10.35 -13.53
C HIS A 32 0.61 10.30 -13.81
N ASN A 33 1.29 9.18 -13.49
CA ASN A 33 2.72 8.98 -13.67
C ASN A 33 3.59 10.07 -13.02
N ARG A 34 3.09 10.68 -11.93
CA ARG A 34 3.77 11.74 -11.17
C ARG A 34 4.48 11.11 -9.96
N ILE A 35 5.46 10.25 -10.26
CA ILE A 35 6.02 9.32 -9.28
C ILE A 35 6.75 10.05 -8.14
N ASP A 36 7.63 11.01 -8.48
CA ASP A 36 8.40 11.77 -7.47
C ASP A 36 7.51 12.61 -6.57
N GLU A 37 6.46 13.22 -7.13
CA GLU A 37 5.48 13.99 -6.36
C GLU A 37 4.62 13.10 -5.46
N GLY A 38 4.31 11.88 -5.91
CA GLY A 38 3.66 10.87 -5.09
C GLY A 38 4.53 10.43 -3.91
N LEU A 39 5.84 10.24 -4.13
CA LEU A 39 6.79 9.89 -3.07
C LEU A 39 6.90 11.02 -2.04
N GLY A 40 7.03 12.28 -2.50
CA GLY A 40 7.03 13.44 -1.61
C GLY A 40 5.75 13.54 -0.76
N ALA A 41 4.58 13.34 -1.38
CA ALA A 41 3.30 13.35 -0.66
C ALA A 41 3.20 12.23 0.39
N ILE A 42 3.74 11.04 0.12
CA ILE A 42 3.78 9.95 1.11
C ILE A 42 4.69 10.31 2.29
N GLU A 43 5.85 10.92 2.04
CA GLU A 43 6.76 11.32 3.11
C GLU A 43 6.12 12.37 4.04
N ASP A 44 5.43 13.35 3.46
CA ASP A 44 4.70 14.35 4.23
C ASP A 44 3.55 13.73 5.03
N ALA A 45 2.81 12.80 4.42
CA ALA A 45 1.75 12.05 5.11
C ALA A 45 2.28 11.21 6.28
N GLN A 46 3.45 10.58 6.13
CA GLN A 46 4.08 9.79 7.19
C GLN A 46 4.56 10.67 8.35
N LYS A 47 5.15 11.84 8.07
CA LYS A 47 5.53 12.83 9.10
C LYS A 47 4.31 13.34 9.85
N PHE A 48 3.24 13.65 9.12
CA PHE A 48 1.99 14.12 9.68
C PHE A 48 1.34 13.08 10.60
N ALA A 49 1.18 11.84 10.13
CA ALA A 49 0.61 10.72 10.90
C ALA A 49 1.38 10.46 12.20
N SER A 50 2.71 10.52 12.14
CA SER A 50 3.58 10.32 13.31
C SER A 50 3.43 11.44 14.35
N THR A 51 3.20 12.67 13.91
CA THR A 51 3.09 13.85 14.80
C THR A 51 1.76 13.90 15.54
N ARG A 52 0.68 13.37 14.94
CA ARG A 52 -0.68 13.38 15.51
C ARG A 52 -1.15 12.05 16.10
N GLY A 53 -0.35 11.00 15.97
CA GLY A 53 -0.72 9.65 16.40
C GLY A 53 -1.80 8.98 15.52
N GLU A 54 -2.03 9.51 14.31
CA GLU A 54 -3.00 8.95 13.35
C GLU A 54 -2.36 7.76 12.60
N LEU A 55 -2.15 6.65 13.31
CA LEU A 55 -1.37 5.52 12.82
C LEU A 55 -2.18 4.46 12.06
N PHE A 56 -3.53 4.52 12.10
CA PHE A 56 -4.44 3.44 11.66
C PHE A 56 -4.23 2.93 10.22
N TRP A 57 -3.59 3.72 9.38
CA TRP A 57 -3.36 3.39 7.97
C TRP A 57 -1.92 3.59 7.54
N GLN A 58 -1.01 3.68 8.50
CA GLN A 58 0.41 3.77 8.25
C GLN A 58 0.91 2.60 7.38
N ALA A 59 0.30 1.41 7.54
CA ALA A 59 0.53 0.27 6.66
C ALA A 59 0.26 0.59 5.18
N GLU A 60 -0.86 1.27 4.87
CA GLU A 60 -1.22 1.59 3.49
C GLU A 60 -0.27 2.62 2.88
N LEU A 61 0.22 3.59 3.67
CA LEU A 61 1.25 4.54 3.20
C LEU A 61 2.55 3.84 2.80
N PHE A 62 3.01 2.87 3.60
CA PHE A 62 4.19 2.08 3.26
C PHE A 62 3.94 1.20 2.04
N ARG A 63 2.76 0.62 1.89
CA ARG A 63 2.40 -0.17 0.71
C ARG A 63 2.45 0.70 -0.55
N LEU A 64 1.82 1.88 -0.52
CA LEU A 64 1.79 2.81 -1.65
C LEU A 64 3.19 3.34 -1.99
N LYS A 65 4.08 3.49 -1.00
CA LYS A 65 5.49 3.81 -1.25
C LYS A 65 6.16 2.76 -2.10
N GLY A 66 5.99 1.48 -1.77
CA GLY A 66 6.53 0.37 -2.57
C GLY A 66 5.99 0.37 -4.00
N GLU A 67 4.69 0.61 -4.17
CA GLU A 67 4.04 0.72 -5.48
C GLU A 67 4.59 1.85 -6.36
N LEU A 68 4.96 2.99 -5.76
CA LEU A 68 5.57 4.12 -6.47
C LEU A 68 7.03 3.83 -6.83
N LEU A 69 7.79 3.24 -5.90
CA LEU A 69 9.19 2.86 -6.12
C LEU A 69 9.33 1.87 -7.29
N LEU A 70 8.39 0.95 -7.46
CA LEU A 70 8.38 0.02 -8.59
C LEU A 70 8.00 0.68 -9.93
N ARG A 71 7.39 1.87 -9.93
CA ARG A 71 6.99 2.60 -11.14
C ARG A 71 8.00 3.66 -11.59
N GLN A 72 9.10 3.82 -10.87
CA GLN A 72 10.19 4.70 -11.29
C GLN A 72 10.84 4.16 -12.59
N SER A 73 11.48 5.06 -13.35
CA SER A 73 12.21 4.66 -14.57
C SER A 73 13.35 3.68 -14.30
N ASP A 74 13.96 3.77 -13.11
CA ASP A 74 14.84 2.76 -12.55
C ASP A 74 14.19 2.22 -11.27
N PRO A 75 13.45 1.08 -11.34
CA PRO A 75 12.70 0.57 -10.21
C PRO A 75 13.59 0.20 -9.01
N ALA A 76 13.36 0.85 -7.87
CA ALA A 76 14.05 0.55 -6.62
C ALA A 76 13.47 -0.72 -5.94
N VAL A 77 13.68 -1.89 -6.56
CA VAL A 77 13.08 -3.19 -6.18
C VAL A 77 13.29 -3.51 -4.70
N GLN A 78 14.51 -3.37 -4.18
CA GLN A 78 14.80 -3.67 -2.78
C GLN A 78 14.06 -2.73 -1.82
N ALA A 79 14.06 -1.43 -2.10
CA ALA A 79 13.37 -0.44 -1.27
C ALA A 79 11.84 -0.64 -1.30
N ALA A 80 11.30 -1.12 -2.43
CA ALA A 80 9.90 -1.49 -2.54
C ALA A 80 9.58 -2.74 -1.69
N GLU A 81 10.40 -3.79 -1.76
CA GLU A 81 10.27 -5.00 -0.92
C GLU A 81 10.28 -4.62 0.57
N GLU A 82 11.25 -3.81 1.00
CA GLU A 82 11.34 -3.30 2.38
C GLU A 82 10.09 -2.51 2.79
N SER A 83 9.56 -1.68 1.89
CA SER A 83 8.35 -0.90 2.14
C SER A 83 7.12 -1.81 2.31
N PHE A 84 6.96 -2.85 1.48
CA PHE A 84 5.87 -3.81 1.62
C PHE A 84 5.99 -4.66 2.88
N CYS A 85 7.19 -5.12 3.23
CA CYS A 85 7.44 -5.85 4.48
C CYS A 85 7.08 -5.00 5.70
N LYS A 86 7.43 -3.72 5.69
CA LYS A 86 7.06 -2.78 6.76
C LYS A 86 5.54 -2.54 6.81
N ALA A 87 4.89 -2.38 5.66
CA ALA A 87 3.43 -2.28 5.58
C ALA A 87 2.74 -3.50 6.20
N LEU A 88 3.20 -4.70 5.85
CA LEU A 88 2.67 -5.96 6.35
C LEU A 88 2.81 -6.06 7.87
N LYS A 89 4.00 -5.76 8.40
CA LYS A 89 4.26 -5.79 9.84
C LYS A 89 3.36 -4.83 10.61
N ILE A 90 3.21 -3.59 10.13
CA ILE A 90 2.34 -2.59 10.76
C ILE A 90 0.88 -3.04 10.72
N ALA A 91 0.41 -3.59 9.59
CA ALA A 91 -0.96 -4.09 9.49
C ALA A 91 -1.24 -5.24 10.46
N GLN A 92 -0.27 -6.14 10.65
CA GLN A 92 -0.35 -7.23 11.62
C GLN A 92 -0.41 -6.70 13.05
N ASP A 93 0.45 -5.75 13.40
CA ASP A 93 0.50 -5.14 14.73
C ASP A 93 -0.78 -4.34 15.05
N GLN A 94 -1.44 -3.80 14.02
CA GLN A 94 -2.71 -3.09 14.13
C GLN A 94 -3.94 -4.01 14.05
N HIS A 95 -3.73 -5.32 13.85
CA HIS A 95 -4.81 -6.27 13.56
C HIS A 95 -5.72 -5.85 12.39
N ALA A 96 -5.16 -5.14 11.41
CA ALA A 96 -5.87 -4.60 10.26
C ALA A 96 -5.84 -5.59 9.08
N THR A 97 -6.66 -6.64 9.14
CA THR A 97 -6.63 -7.77 8.18
C THR A 97 -6.75 -7.34 6.71
N MET A 98 -7.54 -6.30 6.41
CA MET A 98 -7.65 -5.76 5.05
C MET A 98 -6.33 -5.15 4.56
N LEU A 99 -5.64 -4.39 5.40
CA LEU A 99 -4.35 -3.77 5.05
C LEU A 99 -3.25 -4.83 4.95
N GLU A 100 -3.33 -5.86 5.79
CA GLU A 100 -2.43 -7.02 5.71
C GLU A 100 -2.56 -7.71 4.35
N LEU A 101 -3.80 -7.90 3.87
CA LEU A 101 -4.07 -8.56 2.59
C LEU A 101 -3.54 -7.73 1.41
N ARG A 102 -3.76 -6.41 1.42
CA ARG A 102 -3.24 -5.50 0.40
C ARG A 102 -1.70 -5.53 0.35
N ALA A 103 -1.04 -5.45 1.51
CA ALA A 103 0.42 -5.51 1.59
C ALA A 103 0.99 -6.84 1.11
N ALA A 104 0.41 -7.97 1.56
CA ALA A 104 0.81 -9.30 1.12
C ALA A 104 0.63 -9.50 -0.39
N THR A 105 -0.44 -8.95 -0.97
CA THR A 105 -0.71 -9.03 -2.41
C THR A 105 0.32 -8.25 -3.22
N SER A 106 0.65 -7.01 -2.84
CA SER A 106 1.72 -6.24 -3.49
C SER A 106 3.08 -6.94 -3.39
N LEU A 107 3.41 -7.50 -2.21
CA LEU A 107 4.66 -8.23 -2.00
C LEU A 107 4.75 -9.51 -2.85
N ALA A 108 3.66 -10.27 -2.93
CA ALA A 108 3.59 -11.47 -3.75
C ALA A 108 3.73 -11.17 -5.26
N ARG A 109 3.14 -10.07 -5.74
CA ARG A 109 3.32 -9.58 -7.12
C ARG A 109 4.78 -9.22 -7.40
N LEU A 110 5.48 -8.60 -6.44
CA LEU A 110 6.91 -8.29 -6.56
C LEU A 110 7.78 -9.54 -6.56
N TRP A 111 7.46 -10.54 -5.75
CA TRP A 111 8.24 -11.77 -5.62
C TRP A 111 8.13 -12.72 -6.82
N LYS A 112 7.02 -12.66 -7.57
CA LYS A 112 6.83 -13.45 -8.79
C LYS A 112 7.99 -13.29 -9.80
N PRO A 113 8.31 -12.08 -10.32
CA PRO A 113 9.43 -11.90 -11.25
C PRO A 113 10.81 -12.15 -10.62
N LEU A 114 10.91 -12.14 -9.28
CA LEU A 114 12.14 -12.45 -8.55
C LEU A 114 12.34 -13.95 -8.28
N ASN A 115 11.48 -14.81 -8.84
CA ASN A 115 11.52 -16.26 -8.66
C ASN A 115 11.36 -16.73 -7.20
N LYS A 116 10.69 -15.92 -6.35
CA LYS A 116 10.36 -16.21 -4.94
C LYS A 116 8.88 -16.66 -4.82
N VAL A 117 8.47 -17.60 -5.66
CA VAL A 117 7.06 -17.98 -5.83
C VAL A 117 6.50 -18.69 -4.59
N ASP A 118 7.30 -19.55 -3.95
CA ASP A 118 6.87 -20.29 -2.76
C ASP A 118 6.62 -19.35 -1.57
N GLU A 119 7.45 -18.33 -1.39
CA GLU A 119 7.27 -17.28 -0.40
C GLU A 119 6.01 -16.46 -0.67
N ALA A 120 5.76 -16.12 -1.94
CA ALA A 120 4.57 -15.38 -2.38
C ALA A 120 3.27 -16.15 -2.10
N ILE A 121 3.26 -17.46 -2.42
CA ILE A 121 2.11 -18.33 -2.13
C ILE A 121 1.91 -18.47 -0.62
N ARG A 122 2.99 -18.66 0.14
CA ARG A 122 2.93 -18.82 1.60
C ARG A 122 2.32 -17.61 2.27
N ILE A 123 2.80 -16.41 1.94
CA ILE A 123 2.35 -15.18 2.59
C ILE A 123 0.89 -14.86 2.25
N LEU A 124 0.48 -15.04 0.99
CA LEU A 124 -0.90 -14.80 0.57
C LEU A 124 -1.88 -15.78 1.23
N ASN A 125 -1.58 -17.08 1.26
CA ASN A 125 -2.44 -18.06 1.93
C ASN A 125 -2.61 -17.74 3.43
N ALA A 126 -1.53 -17.34 4.11
CA ALA A 126 -1.54 -17.02 5.53
C ALA A 126 -2.48 -15.85 5.87
N VAL A 127 -2.68 -14.91 4.93
CA VAL A 127 -3.61 -13.80 5.13
C VAL A 127 -5.02 -14.15 4.64
N CYS A 128 -5.16 -14.83 3.51
CA CYS A 128 -6.46 -15.22 2.96
C CYS A 128 -7.28 -16.09 3.94
N VAL A 129 -6.65 -17.00 4.69
CA VAL A 129 -7.35 -17.86 5.67
C VAL A 129 -7.99 -17.08 6.82
N LYS A 130 -7.56 -15.82 7.06
CA LYS A 130 -8.15 -14.96 8.10
C LYS A 130 -9.51 -14.39 7.69
N PHE A 131 -9.87 -14.46 6.41
CA PHE A 131 -11.17 -14.02 5.91
C PHE A 131 -12.19 -15.16 6.02
N LYS A 132 -13.38 -14.85 6.53
CA LYS A 132 -14.47 -15.83 6.60
C LYS A 132 -14.92 -16.23 5.20
N GLU A 133 -15.24 -17.52 5.03
CA GLU A 133 -15.85 -18.04 3.81
C GLU A 133 -17.13 -17.25 3.46
N GLY A 134 -17.29 -16.88 2.19
CA GLY A 134 -18.46 -16.15 1.68
C GLY A 134 -18.39 -14.62 1.75
N VAL A 135 -17.31 -14.03 2.28
CA VAL A 135 -17.07 -12.57 2.20
C VAL A 135 -16.13 -12.29 1.04
N ASP A 136 -16.68 -12.12 -0.17
CA ASP A 136 -15.90 -11.63 -1.30
C ASP A 136 -15.89 -10.09 -1.28
N ASN A 137 -14.80 -9.51 -0.79
CA ASN A 137 -14.45 -8.12 -1.05
C ASN A 137 -13.43 -8.04 -2.19
N ARG A 138 -13.31 -6.85 -2.79
CA ARG A 138 -12.45 -6.62 -3.96
C ARG A 138 -11.00 -7.05 -3.70
N GLU A 139 -10.48 -6.77 -2.51
CA GLU A 139 -9.14 -7.11 -2.08
C GLU A 139 -8.90 -8.63 -2.04
N LEU A 140 -9.88 -9.40 -1.55
CA LEU A 140 -9.80 -10.86 -1.50
C LEU A 140 -9.89 -11.50 -2.88
N ILE A 141 -10.72 -10.95 -3.76
CA ILE A 141 -10.78 -11.38 -5.16
C ILE A 141 -9.40 -11.17 -5.81
N GLU A 142 -8.80 -9.99 -5.64
CA GLU A 142 -7.49 -9.69 -6.20
C GLU A 142 -6.40 -10.64 -5.68
N ALA A 143 -6.35 -10.87 -4.36
CA ALA A 143 -5.40 -11.79 -3.75
C ALA A 143 -5.55 -13.23 -4.28
N LYS A 144 -6.79 -13.71 -4.46
CA LYS A 144 -7.07 -15.03 -5.05
C LYS A 144 -6.61 -15.09 -6.51
N THR A 145 -6.81 -14.03 -7.30
CA THR A 145 -6.30 -13.95 -8.68
C THR A 145 -4.78 -14.05 -8.71
N VAL A 146 -4.07 -13.31 -7.86
CA VAL A 146 -2.60 -13.41 -7.78
C VAL A 146 -2.16 -14.80 -7.35
N LEU A 147 -2.83 -15.44 -6.38
CA LEU A 147 -2.54 -16.83 -6.01
C LEU A 147 -2.70 -17.81 -7.17
N GLN A 148 -3.70 -17.62 -8.04
CA GLN A 148 -3.87 -18.44 -9.24
C GLN A 148 -2.73 -18.18 -10.23
N GLU A 149 -2.37 -16.93 -10.48
CA GLU A 149 -1.27 -16.54 -11.37
C GLU A 149 0.10 -17.04 -10.91
N LEU A 150 0.29 -17.32 -9.61
CA LEU A 150 1.54 -17.86 -9.06
C LEU A 150 1.67 -19.38 -9.20
N ARG A 151 0.55 -20.09 -9.46
CA ARG A 151 0.50 -21.56 -9.55
C ARG A 151 0.61 -22.09 -10.99
N VAL A 152 0.68 -21.19 -11.97
CA VAL A 152 0.82 -21.48 -13.41
C VAL A 152 2.27 -21.25 -13.81
#